data_AF-A0A2W4TCI5-F1
#
_entry.id   AF-A0A2W4TCI5-F1
#
_cell.length_a   1.000
_cell.length_b   1.000
_cell.length_c   1.000
_cell.angle_alpha   90.00
_cell.angle_beta   90.00
_cell.angle_gamma   90.00
#
_symmetry.space_group_name_H-M   'P 1'
#
loop_
_entity.id
_entity.type
_entity.pdbx_description
1 polymer ?
#
loop_
_entity_poly.entity_id
_entity_poly.type
_entity_poly.pdbx_seq_one_letter_code
_entity_poly.pdbx_strand_id
1 'polypeptide(L)' 'MIGLPTSDWSEAPEAVEPVVADWREAGAIEHVFTHFSLTLQVQVATAAAPDVIWLDEVEAMAALPTVFAKALVRAGGEG' A
#
# COMPACT_ATOMS: atom_id res chain seq x y z
N MET A 1 -13.85 -4.57 -4.80
CA MET A 1 -12.69 -4.94 -3.96
C MET A 1 -11.91 -3.67 -3.72
N ILE A 2 -11.63 -3.30 -2.47
CA ILE A 2 -10.86 -2.09 -2.13
C ILE A 2 -9.36 -2.43 -2.10
N GLY A 3 -8.51 -1.44 -2.36
CA GLY A 3 -7.06 -1.56 -2.30
C GLY A 3 -6.41 -0.23 -1.90
N LEU A 4 -5.13 -0.31 -1.51
CA LEU A 4 -4.32 0.89 -1.31
C LEU A 4 -3.89 1.47 -2.67
N PRO A 5 -3.66 2.78 -2.78
CA PRO A 5 -3.02 3.36 -3.96
C PRO A 5 -1.71 2.64 -4.26
N THR A 6 -1.51 2.26 -5.52
CA THR A 6 -0.33 1.50 -5.95
C THR A 6 0.02 1.88 -7.39
N SER A 7 1.30 1.78 -7.75
CA SER A 7 1.77 1.91 -9.12
C SER A 7 1.36 0.69 -9.95
N ASP A 8 1.73 0.70 -11.23
CA ASP A 8 1.66 -0.51 -12.04
C ASP A 8 2.47 -1.66 -11.42
N TRP A 9 2.02 -2.90 -11.63
CA TRP A 9 2.70 -4.11 -11.16
C TRP A 9 3.55 -4.67 -12.29
N SER A 10 4.78 -4.17 -12.41
CA SER A 10 5.75 -4.59 -13.43
C SER A 10 7.14 -4.74 -12.81
N GLU A 11 8.13 -5.19 -13.59
CA GLU A 11 9.52 -5.36 -13.10
C GLU A 11 10.19 -4.03 -12.74
N ALA A 12 9.82 -2.93 -13.40
CA ALA A 12 10.37 -1.61 -13.18
C ALA A 12 9.24 -0.56 -13.28
N PRO A 13 8.35 -0.51 -12.28
CA PRO A 13 7.22 0.40 -12.33
C PRO A 13 7.67 1.84 -12.14
N GLU A 14 7.03 2.76 -12.85
CA GLU A 14 7.18 4.18 -12.56
C GLU A 14 6.38 4.51 -11.30
N ALA A 15 7.07 5.00 -10.27
CA ALA A 15 6.42 5.39 -9.03
C ALA A 15 5.68 6.72 -9.25
N VAL A 16 4.36 6.65 -9.37
CA VAL A 16 3.50 7.82 -9.45
C VAL A 16 2.81 8.01 -8.10
N GLU A 17 3.17 9.10 -7.42
CA GLU A 17 2.52 9.49 -6.17
C GLU A 17 1.06 9.86 -6.44
N PRO A 18 0.09 9.26 -5.73
CA PRO A 18 -1.32 9.47 -6.01
C PRO A 18 -1.80 10.88 -5.62
N VAL A 19 -1.09 11.52 -4.69
CA VAL A 19 -1.31 12.90 -4.25
C VAL A 19 0.01 13.56 -3.94
N VAL A 20 0.07 14.89 -4.08
CA VAL A 20 1.23 15.71 -3.68
C VAL A 20 1.33 15.71 -2.16
N ALA A 21 2.35 15.05 -1.63
CA ALA A 21 2.59 14.91 -0.19
C ALA A 21 4.05 14.56 0.11
N ASP A 22 4.44 14.64 1.38
CA ASP A 22 5.76 14.20 1.84
C ASP A 22 5.75 12.67 2.06
N TRP A 23 5.94 11.92 0.98
CA TRP A 23 6.03 10.45 1.03
C TRP A 23 7.33 10.00 1.68
N ARG A 24 7.24 9.03 2.60
CA ARG A 24 8.38 8.43 3.28
C ARG A 24 8.38 6.91 3.13
N GLU A 25 9.57 6.35 2.99
CA GLU A 25 9.75 4.90 2.92
C GLU A 25 9.36 4.25 4.24
N ALA A 26 8.52 3.22 4.13
CA ALA A 26 8.12 2.35 5.21
C ALA A 26 8.58 0.91 4.94
N GLY A 27 9.67 0.72 4.19
CA GLY A 27 10.26 -0.58 3.85
C GLY A 27 9.48 -1.36 2.80
N ALA A 28 9.60 -2.69 2.81
CA ALA A 28 9.00 -3.54 1.78
C ALA A 28 8.28 -4.76 2.37
N ILE A 29 7.37 -5.34 1.58
CA ILE A 29 6.71 -6.61 1.86
C ILE A 29 6.92 -7.59 0.72
N GLU A 30 6.85 -8.89 1.02
CA GLU A 30 6.77 -9.95 0.01
C GLU A 30 5.38 -10.60 -0.01
N HIS A 31 4.88 -10.85 -1.22
CA HIS A 31 3.63 -11.54 -1.44
C HIS A 31 3.75 -12.53 -2.59
N VAL A 32 3.25 -13.75 -2.38
CA VAL A 32 3.31 -14.84 -3.36
C VAL A 32 1.91 -15.08 -3.92
N PHE A 33 1.77 -14.90 -5.22
CA PHE A 33 0.64 -15.38 -6.00
C PHE A 33 0.96 -16.78 -6.55
N THR A 34 -0.04 -17.45 -7.13
CA THR A 34 0.15 -18.82 -7.64
C THR A 34 1.22 -18.93 -8.74
N HIS A 35 1.49 -17.85 -9.49
CA HIS A 35 2.40 -17.86 -10.65
C HIS A 35 3.67 -17.02 -10.47
N PHE A 36 3.68 -16.07 -9.53
CA PHE A 36 4.79 -15.15 -9.32
C PHE A 36 4.78 -14.61 -7.89
N SER A 37 5.90 -14.04 -7.47
CA SER A 37 6.02 -13.28 -6.23
C SER A 37 6.28 -11.81 -6.53
N LEU A 38 5.80 -10.92 -5.67
CA LEU A 38 6.12 -9.50 -5.70
C LEU A 38 6.84 -9.12 -4.41
N THR A 39 7.88 -8.30 -4.56
CA THR A 39 8.42 -7.47 -3.48
C THR A 39 7.91 -6.06 -3.69
N LEU A 40 7.05 -5.57 -2.80
CA LEU A 40 6.45 -4.24 -2.90
C LEU A 40 7.10 -3.30 -1.90
N GLN A 41 7.63 -2.18 -2.40
CA GLN A 41 8.04 -1.06 -1.55
C GLN A 41 6.79 -0.35 -1.02
N VAL A 42 6.75 -0.11 0.28
CA VAL A 42 5.67 0.55 0.99
C VAL A 42 6.11 1.97 1.28
N GLN A 43 5.32 2.93 0.79
CA GLN A 43 5.49 4.35 1.03
C GLN A 43 4.27 4.84 1.83
N VAL A 44 4.48 5.80 2.73
CA VAL A 44 3.40 6.40 3.53
C VAL A 44 3.50 7.92 3.49
N ALA A 45 2.35 8.58 3.51
CA ALA A 45 2.27 10.03 3.62
C ALA A 45 1.04 10.42 4.43
N THR A 46 1.07 11.64 5.00
CA THR A 46 -0.11 12.27 5.58
C THR A 46 -0.56 13.38 4.64
N ALA A 47 -1.75 13.26 4.08
CA ALA A 47 -2.27 14.21 3.09
C ALA A 47 -3.79 14.27 3.12
N ALA A 48 -4.35 15.41 2.70
CA ALA A 48 -5.73 15.46 2.26
C ALA A 48 -5.80 14.90 0.84
N ALA A 49 -6.57 13.82 0.65
CA ALA A 49 -6.79 13.22 -0.65
C ALA A 49 -8.29 13.30 -0.98
N PRO A 50 -8.71 14.20 -1.90
CA PRO A 50 -10.00 14.06 -2.55
C PRO A 50 -9.93 12.80 -3.43
N ASP A 51 -11.02 12.06 -3.58
CA ASP A 51 -11.09 10.84 -4.41
C ASP A 51 -10.53 9.54 -3.80
N VAL A 52 -10.37 9.48 -2.47
CA VAL A 52 -10.17 8.22 -1.73
C VAL A 52 -11.26 7.98 -0.69
N ILE A 53 -11.40 6.73 -0.29
CA ILE A 53 -12.21 6.36 0.87
C ILE A 53 -11.28 6.28 2.08
N TRP A 54 -11.54 7.11 3.08
CA TRP A 54 -10.86 7.03 4.37
C TRP A 54 -11.57 6.01 5.26
N LEU A 55 -10.84 5.01 5.73
CA LEU A 55 -11.31 3.99 6.67
C LEU A 55 -10.45 4.03 7.92
N ASP A 56 -11.01 3.60 9.05
CA ASP A 56 -10.17 3.26 10.19
C ASP A 56 -9.36 1.98 9.93
N GLU A 57 -8.33 1.74 10.74
CA GLU A 57 -7.42 0.62 10.53
C GLU A 57 -8.10 -0.75 10.66
N VAL A 58 -9.08 -0.88 11.56
CA VAL A 58 -9.77 -2.15 11.82
C VAL A 58 -10.69 -2.49 10.65
N GLU A 59 -11.45 -1.50 10.16
CA GLU A 59 -12.29 -1.60 8.97
C GLU A 59 -11.46 -1.94 7.73
N ALA A 60 -10.34 -1.23 7.54
CA ALA A 60 -9.43 -1.49 6.44
C ALA A 60 -8.87 -2.92 6.50
N MET A 61 -8.42 -3.38 7.67
CA MET A 61 -7.89 -4.74 7.85
C MET A 61 -8.91 -5.83 7.51
N ALA A 62 -10.18 -5.60 7.82
CA ALA A 62 -11.26 -6.54 7.51
C ALA A 62 -11.64 -6.57 6.02
N ALA A 63 -11.43 -5.47 5.28
CA ALA A 63 -11.86 -5.32 3.90
C ALA A 63 -10.75 -5.55 2.85
N LEU A 64 -9.47 -5.36 3.22
CA LEU A 64 -8.34 -5.43 2.31
C LEU A 64 -7.98 -6.88 1.93
N PRO A 65 -7.68 -7.15 0.64
CA PRO A 65 -6.97 -8.36 0.24
C PRO A 65 -5.62 -8.50 0.97
N THR A 66 -5.15 -9.74 1.14
CA THR A 66 -3.97 -10.05 1.96
C THR A 66 -2.69 -9.33 1.54
N VAL A 67 -2.47 -9.06 0.25
CA VAL A 67 -1.33 -8.26 -0.24
C VAL A 67 -1.35 -6.83 0.31
N PHE A 68 -2.51 -6.17 0.33
CA PHE A 68 -2.65 -4.81 0.85
C PHE A 68 -2.73 -4.77 2.37
N ALA A 69 -3.35 -5.77 3.00
CA ALA A 69 -3.35 -5.91 4.46
C ALA A 69 -1.91 -5.99 5.01
N LYS A 70 -1.04 -6.77 4.36
CA LYS A 70 0.40 -6.80 4.71
C LYS A 70 1.07 -5.42 4.58
N ALA A 71 0.76 -4.67 3.51
CA ALA A 71 1.32 -3.35 3.30
C ALA A 71 0.84 -2.36 4.38
N LEU A 72 -0.43 -2.43 4.80
CA LEU A 72 -0.98 -1.64 5.89
C LEU A 72 -0.28 -1.93 7.22
N VAL A 73 -0.09 -3.21 7.57
CA VAL A 73 0.70 -3.60 8.76
C VAL A 73 2.12 -3.06 8.68
N ARG A 74 2.77 -3.18 7.52
CA ARG A 74 4.14 -2.70 7.32
C ARG A 74 4.26 -1.17 7.47
N ALA A 75 3.24 -0.44 7.03
CA ALA A 75 3.13 1.01 7.13
C ALA A 75 2.91 1.51 8.57
N GLY A 76 2.11 0.78 9.37
CA GLY A 76 1.85 1.11 10.78
C GLY A 76 3.08 0.98 11.68
N GLY A 77 4.06 0.18 11.26
CA GLY A 77 5.26 -0.13 12.03
C GLY A 77 4.97 -1.15 13.14
N GLU A 78 5.82 -2.15 13.26
CA GLU A 78 6.01 -2.82 14.55
C GLU A 78 6.49 -1.73 15.52
N GLY A 79 5.75 -1.54 16.62
CA GLY A 79 6.36 -0.98 17.84
C GLY A 79 7.45 -1.90 18.35
#